data_AF-A0A5N6L832-F1
#
_entry.id   AF-A0A5N6L832-F1
#
_cell.length_a   1.000
_cell.length_b   1.000
_cell.length_c   1.000
_cell.angle_alpha   90.00
_cell.angle_beta   90.00
_cell.angle_gamma   90.00
#
_symmetry.space_group_name_H-M   'P 1'
#
loop_
_entity.id
_entity.type
_entity.pdbx_description
1 polymer ?
#
loop_
_entity_poly.entity_id
_entity_poly.type
_entity_poly.pdbx_seq_one_letter_code
_entity_poly.pdbx_strand_id
1 'polypeptide(L)'
;MKSVGNEMAKYLGDFQFGVGIPSGAEAVLHSANRFLNMFHSDGSLALLTVDFSNAFNLVDRTTLLQEGMIVFSQLPGFNKAIL
;
A
#
# COMPACT_ATOMS: atom_id res chain seq x y z
N MET A 1 -9.32 -20.38 1.41
CA MET A 1 -9.01 -19.18 0.58
C MET A 1 -9.16 -17.83 1.31
N LYS A 2 -9.61 -17.77 2.57
CA LYS A 2 -9.67 -16.50 3.35
C LYS A 2 -8.32 -16.01 3.92
N SER A 3 -7.17 -16.63 3.62
CA SER A 3 -5.89 -16.36 4.31
C SER A 3 -4.99 -15.32 3.62
N VAL A 4 -4.82 -15.38 2.29
CA VAL A 4 -3.83 -14.53 1.59
C VAL A 4 -4.14 -13.04 1.71
N GLY A 5 -5.40 -12.63 1.49
CA GLY A 5 -5.79 -11.21 1.59
C GLY A 5 -5.56 -10.62 2.99
N ASN A 6 -5.81 -11.40 4.04
CA ASN A 6 -5.60 -10.97 5.43
C ASN A 6 -4.11 -10.89 5.77
N GLU A 7 -3.28 -11.83 5.31
CA GLU A 7 -1.83 -11.76 5.50
C GLU A 7 -1.22 -10.61 4.72
N MET A 8 -1.70 -10.34 3.50
CA MET A 8 -1.31 -9.18 2.71
C MET A 8 -1.69 -7.85 3.37
N ALA A 9 -2.88 -7.76 3.95
CA ALA A 9 -3.32 -6.57 4.68
C ALA A 9 -2.44 -6.31 5.91
N LYS A 10 -1.96 -7.35 6.60
CA LYS A 10 -0.98 -7.21 7.69
C LYS A 10 0.39 -6.77 7.17
N TYR A 11 0.89 -7.42 6.13
CA TYR A 11 2.21 -7.12 5.55
C TYR A 11 2.29 -5.68 5.03
N LEU A 12 1.24 -5.20 4.37
CA LEU A 12 1.16 -3.85 3.82
C LEU A 12 0.59 -2.83 4.81
N GLY A 13 0.18 -3.21 6.01
CA GLY A 13 -0.68 -2.40 6.88
C GLY A 13 -0.11 -1.02 7.26
N ASP A 14 1.21 -0.92 7.43
CA ASP A 14 1.87 0.36 7.75
C ASP A 14 2.14 1.23 6.52
N PHE A 15 2.02 0.66 5.31
CA PHE A 15 2.40 1.29 4.04
C PHE A 15 1.22 1.55 3.10
N GLN A 16 0.13 0.79 3.23
CA GLN A 16 -1.05 0.86 2.38
C GLN A 16 -2.29 1.15 3.22
N PHE A 17 -3.02 2.18 2.81
CA PHE A 17 -4.33 2.56 3.38
C PHE A 17 -5.48 2.36 2.38
N GLY A 18 -5.21 1.67 1.27
CA GLY A 18 -6.14 1.45 0.17
C GLY A 18 -6.98 0.18 0.31
N VAL A 19 -7.06 -0.58 -0.78
CA VAL A 19 -7.93 -1.75 -0.91
C VAL A 19 -7.73 -2.75 0.24
N GLY A 20 -8.83 -3.14 0.88
CA GLY A 20 -8.86 -4.19 1.92
C GLY A 20 -8.47 -3.71 3.32
N ILE A 21 -8.17 -2.43 3.52
CA ILE A 21 -7.79 -1.86 4.82
C ILE A 21 -8.99 -1.16 5.46
N PRO A 22 -9.47 -1.63 6.63
CA PRO A 22 -10.55 -0.97 7.36
C PRO A 22 -10.19 0.49 7.68
N SER A 23 -11.11 1.42 7.40
CA SER A 23 -10.95 2.87 7.66
C SER A 23 -9.70 3.51 7.05
N GLY A 24 -9.11 2.93 5.99
CA GLY A 24 -7.86 3.46 5.42
C GLY A 24 -7.98 4.91 4.89
N ALA A 25 -9.07 5.25 4.18
CA ALA A 25 -9.29 6.62 3.71
C ALA A 25 -9.46 7.63 4.87
N GLU A 26 -10.15 7.23 5.94
CA GLU A 26 -10.32 8.03 7.15
C GLU A 26 -8.96 8.25 7.85
N ALA A 27 -8.13 7.21 7.96
CA ALA A 27 -6.80 7.31 8.51
C ALA A 27 -5.91 8.31 7.75
N VAL A 28 -5.96 8.30 6.41
CA VAL A 28 -5.23 9.25 5.56
C VAL A 28 -5.72 10.68 5.81
N LEU A 29 -7.04 10.91 5.79
CA LEU A 29 -7.62 12.23 6.00
C LEU A 29 -7.27 12.81 7.38
N HIS A 30 -7.44 12.03 8.44
CA HIS A 30 -7.14 12.49 9.80
C HIS A 30 -5.64 12.74 10.00
N SER A 31 -4.78 11.91 9.42
CA SER A 31 -3.33 12.09 9.49
C SER A 31 -2.89 13.38 8.78
N ALA A 32 -3.40 13.62 7.56
CA ALA A 32 -3.14 14.85 6.82
C ALA A 32 -3.65 16.10 7.58
N ASN A 33 -4.88 16.05 8.08
CA ASN A 33 -5.45 17.14 8.89
C ASN A 33 -4.65 17.40 10.16
N ARG A 34 -4.20 16.36 10.86
CA ARG A 34 -3.37 16.52 12.07
C ARG A 34 -2.01 17.15 11.72
N PHE A 35 -1.38 16.71 10.63
CA PHE A 35 -0.12 17.25 10.16
C PHE A 35 -0.25 18.75 9.82
N LEU A 36 -1.26 19.11 9.03
CA LEU A 36 -1.54 20.51 8.68
C LEU A 36 -1.80 21.37 9.93
N ASN A 37 -2.63 20.89 10.87
CA ASN A 37 -2.89 21.64 12.10
C ASN A 37 -1.61 21.86 12.93
N MET A 38 -0.69 20.90 12.95
CA MET A 38 0.55 20.99 13.72
C MET A 38 1.60 21.92 13.07
N PHE A 39 1.62 21.99 11.74
CA PHE A 39 2.70 22.65 11.00
C PHE A 39 2.26 23.77 10.05
N HIS A 40 0.99 24.21 10.09
CA HIS A 40 0.45 25.25 9.20
C HIS A 40 1.22 26.59 9.24
N SER A 41 1.97 26.87 10.31
CA SER A 41 2.78 28.08 10.45
C SER A 41 4.21 27.92 9.90
N ASP A 42 4.65 26.71 9.57
CA ASP A 42 5.98 26.44 9.02
C ASP A 42 5.94 26.57 7.49
N GLY A 43 6.37 27.73 7.00
CA GLY A 43 6.44 28.02 5.56
C GLY A 43 7.51 27.24 4.79
N SER A 44 8.31 26.39 5.45
CA SER A 44 9.29 25.52 4.78
C SER A 44 8.70 24.21 4.27
N LEU A 45 7.45 23.90 4.65
CA LEU A 45 6.78 22.64 4.33
C LEU A 45 5.73 22.81 3.23
N ALA A 46 5.60 21.80 2.38
CA ALA A 46 4.58 21.73 1.34
C ALA A 46 3.97 20.32 1.28
N LEU A 47 2.69 20.23 0.95
CA LEU A 47 2.01 18.96 0.71
C LEU A 47 1.95 18.70 -0.80
N LEU A 48 2.57 17.60 -1.25
CA LEU A 48 2.53 17.16 -2.64
C LEU A 48 1.53 16.01 -2.79
N THR A 49 0.54 16.18 -3.66
CA THR A 49 -0.33 15.09 -4.09
C THR A 49 0.30 14.41 -5.31
N VAL A 50 0.43 13.08 -5.24
CA VAL A 50 1.00 12.25 -6.32
C VAL A 50 -0.05 11.23 -6.74
N ASP A 51 -0.17 11.03 -8.05
CA ASP A 51 -1.04 10.01 -8.63
C ASP A 51 -0.35 9.34 -9.83
N PHE A 52 -0.71 8.09 -10.10
CA PHE A 52 -0.17 7.31 -11.21
C PHE A 52 -1.09 7.43 -12.42
N SER A 53 -0.56 7.91 -13.54
CA SER A 53 -1.28 7.88 -14.82
C SER A 53 -1.54 6.43 -15.23
N ASN A 54 -2.81 6.07 -15.42
CA ASN A 54 -3.23 4.77 -15.95
C ASN A 54 -2.61 3.55 -15.20
N ALA A 55 -2.60 3.62 -13.87
CA ALA A 55 -1.85 2.76 -12.96
C ALA A 55 -1.94 1.26 -13.25
N PHE A 56 -3.15 0.74 -13.53
CA PHE A 56 -3.35 -0.70 -13.74
C PHE A 56 -2.86 -1.20 -15.10
N ASN A 57 -2.86 -0.34 -16.12
CA ASN A 57 -2.49 -0.73 -17.48
C ASN A 57 -1.00 -0.53 -17.77
N LEU A 58 -0.37 0.43 -17.10
CA LEU A 58 1.05 0.76 -17.27
C LEU A 58 1.97 0.05 -16.28
N VAL A 59 1.43 -0.78 -15.37
CA VAL A 59 2.25 -1.56 -14.45
C VAL A 59 3.13 -2.55 -15.23
N ASP A 60 4.42 -2.58 -14.93
CA ASP A 60 5.32 -3.58 -15.52
C ASP A 60 4.99 -4.96 -14.97
N ARG A 61 4.60 -5.88 -15.86
CA ARG A 61 4.14 -7.22 -15.49
C ARG A 61 5.27 -8.09 -14.97
N THR A 62 6.49 -7.90 -15.47
CA THR A 62 7.66 -8.65 -15.00
C THR A 62 7.97 -8.28 -13.57
N THR A 63 8.02 -6.97 -13.26
CA THR A 63 8.20 -6.46 -11.90
C THR A 63 7.06 -6.92 -11.00
N LEU A 64 5.81 -6.81 -11.42
CA LEU A 64 4.66 -7.25 -10.62
C LEU A 64 4.77 -8.73 -10.22
N LEU A 65 5.16 -9.61 -11.15
CA LEU A 65 5.35 -11.03 -10.87
C LEU A 65 6.56 -11.29 -9.98
N GLN A 66 7.69 -10.61 -10.21
CA GLN A 66 8.89 -10.75 -9.38
C GLN A 66 8.61 -10.34 -7.93
N GLU A 67 8.02 -9.16 -7.72
CA GLU A 67 7.65 -8.67 -6.39
C GLU A 67 6.58 -9.54 -5.74
N GLY A 68 5.56 -9.95 -6.51
CA GLY A 68 4.53 -10.88 -6.06
C GLY A 68 5.15 -12.21 -5.59
N MET A 69 6.14 -12.75 -6.30
CA MET A 69 6.83 -13.98 -5.92
C MET A 69 7.64 -13.82 -4.63
N ILE A 70 8.32 -12.68 -4.45
CA ILE A 70 9.02 -12.37 -3.19
C ILE A 70 8.02 -12.40 -2.04
N VAL A 71 6.92 -11.66 -2.16
CA VAL A 71 5.90 -11.54 -1.12
C VAL A 71 5.21 -12.88 -0.85
N PHE A 72 4.74 -13.59 -1.88
CA PHE A 72 4.03 -14.85 -1.71
C PHE A 72 4.94 -15.96 -1.16
N SER A 73 6.23 -15.92 -1.44
CA SER A 73 7.19 -16.87 -0.86
C SER A 73 7.32 -16.74 0.67
N GLN A 74 6.89 -15.63 1.25
CA GLN A 74 6.86 -15.41 2.70
C GLN A 74 5.55 -15.91 3.34
N LEU A 75 4.54 -16.26 2.54
CA LEU A 75 3.24 -16.71 3.05
C LEU A 75 3.24 -18.21 3.40
N PRO A 76 2.60 -18.60 4.52
CA PRO A 76 2.49 -20.01 4.90
C PRO A 76 1.76 -20.83 3.83
N GLY A 77 2.40 -21.90 3.34
CA GLY A 77 1.82 -22.85 2.38
C GLY A 77 2.04 -22.51 0.90
N PHE A 78 2.79 -21.45 0.57
CA PHE A 78 3.18 -21.17 -0.82
C PHE A 78 4.34 -22.08 -1.25
N ASN A 79 4.07 -22.99 -2.20
CA ASN A 79 5.07 -23.92 -2.70
C ASN A 79 5.77 -23.35 -3.94
N LYS A 80 7.08 -23.10 -3.87
CA LYS A 80 7.87 -22.52 -4.97
C LYS A 80 7.93 -23.39 -6.24
N ALA A 81 7.42 -24.62 -6.18
CA ALA A 81 7.48 -25.60 -7.27
C ALA A 81 6.35 -25.49 -8.33
N ILE A 82 5.40 -24.54 -8.20
CA ILE A 82 4.20 -24.45 -9.06
C ILE A 82 4.29 -23.32 -10.12
N LEU A 83 5.43 -22.67 -10.28
CA LEU A 83 5.69 -21.68 -11.34
C LEU A 83 6.97 -22.00 -12.09
#